data_AF-A0A1V4LI42-F1
#
_entry.id   AF-A0A1V4LI42-F1
#
_cell.length_a   1.000
_cell.length_b   1.000
_cell.length_c   1.000
_cell.angle_alpha   90.00
_cell.angle_beta   90.00
_cell.angle_gamma   90.00
#
_symmetry.space_group_name_H-M   'P 1'
#
loop_
_entity.id
_entity.type
_entity.pdbx_description
1 polymer ?
#
loop_
_entity_poly.entity_id
_entity_poly.type
_entity_poly.pdbx_seq_one_letter_code
_entity_poly.pdbx_strand_id
1 'polypeptide(L)' 'MTMKIDFDANEDSQAQAILLVNALSQWIEEQPQQPPRPGKAQFCYRPDGTLDSIHAELDGAE' A
#
# COMPACT_ATOMS: atom_id res chain seq x y z
N MET A 1 -0.33 -12.46 5.09
CA MET A 1 0.86 -12.14 4.26
C MET A 1 1.16 -10.66 4.47
N THR A 2 2.39 -10.30 4.81
CA THR A 2 2.77 -8.91 5.10
C THR A 2 3.52 -8.33 3.91
N MET A 3 3.05 -7.18 3.42
CA MET A 3 3.66 -6.44 2.32
C MET A 3 4.22 -5.13 2.86
N LYS A 4 5.47 -4.83 2.52
CA LYS A 4 6.13 -3.56 2.84
C LYS A 4 6.44 -2.82 1.55
N ILE A 5 6.11 -1.55 1.52
CA ILE A 5 6.42 -0.63 0.42
C ILE A 5 7.25 0.49 1.01
N ASP A 6 8.49 0.62 0.56
CA ASP A 6 9.41 1.69 0.93
C ASP A 6 9.32 2.81 -0.11
N PHE A 7 9.25 4.06 0.35
CA PHE A 7 9.24 5.26 -0.49
C PHE A 7 10.63 5.89 -0.44
N ASP A 8 11.25 6.15 -1.59
CA ASP A 8 12.56 6.82 -1.63
C ASP A 8 12.40 8.31 -1.28
N ALA A 9 13.26 8.83 -0.40
CA ALA A 9 13.21 10.23 0.03
C ALA A 9 13.53 11.23 -1.09
N ASN A 10 14.22 10.79 -2.15
CA ASN A 10 14.59 11.60 -3.29
C ASN A 10 13.58 11.53 -4.44
N GLU A 11 12.60 10.63 -4.36
CA GLU A 11 11.53 10.52 -5.35
C GLU A 11 10.24 11.21 -4.85
N ASP A 12 9.45 11.69 -5.80
CA ASP A 12 8.19 12.36 -5.49
C ASP A 12 7.22 11.37 -4.83
N SER A 13 7.02 11.52 -3.52
CA SER A 13 6.21 10.60 -2.72
C SER A 13 4.73 10.60 -3.18
N GLN A 14 4.28 11.69 -3.81
CA GLN A 14 2.95 11.76 -4.44
C GLN A 14 2.88 10.86 -5.67
N ALA A 15 3.89 10.87 -6.56
CA ALA A 15 3.96 9.97 -7.71
C ALA A 15 3.99 8.49 -7.29
N GLN A 16 4.74 8.14 -6.24
CA GLN A 16 4.78 6.77 -5.72
C GLN A 16 3.44 6.35 -5.09
N ALA A 17 2.76 7.24 -4.37
CA ALA A 17 1.42 6.96 -3.84
C ALA A 17 0.38 6.75 -4.96
N ILE A 18 0.45 7.55 -6.02
CA ILE A 18 -0.41 7.40 -7.20
C ILE A 18 -0.17 6.04 -7.88
N LEU A 19 1.09 5.66 -8.06
CA LEU A 19 1.45 4.35 -8.63
C LEU A 19 0.88 3.20 -7.79
N LEU A 20 0.99 3.28 -6.46
CA LEU A 20 0.44 2.28 -5.55
C LEU A 20 -1.09 2.16 -5.67
N VAL A 21 -1.80 3.29 -5.64
CA VAL A 21 -3.27 3.29 -5.75
C VAL A 21 -3.72 2.72 -7.09
N ASN A 22 -3.03 3.08 -8.18
CA ASN A 22 -3.33 2.54 -9.51
C ASN A 22 -3.13 1.02 -9.57
N ALA A 23 -2.01 0.52 -9.06
CA ALA A 23 -1.71 -0.92 -9.04
C ALA A 23 -2.73 -1.71 -8.20
N LEU A 24 -3.12 -1.19 -7.04
CA LEU A 24 -4.14 -1.80 -6.19
C LEU A 24 -5.52 -1.77 -6.85
N SER A 25 -5.88 -0.67 -7.51
CA SER A 25 -7.17 -0.53 -8.20
C SER A 25 -7.26 -1.53 -9.36
N GLN A 26 -6.21 -1.64 -10.17
CA GLN A 26 -6.15 -2.62 -11.26
C GLN A 26 -6.24 -4.06 -10.72
N TRP A 27 -5.53 -4.36 -9.63
CA TRP A 27 -5.59 -5.69 -9.01
C TRP A 27 -7.00 -6.04 -8.50
N ILE A 28 -7.73 -5.07 -7.94
CA ILE A 28 -9.14 -5.25 -7.53
C ILE A 28 -10.04 -5.53 -8.74
N GLU A 29 -9.86 -4.78 -9.84
CA GLU A 29 -10.62 -4.98 -11.08
C GLU A 29 -10.38 -6.36 -11.70
N GLU A 30 -9.14 -6.87 -11.63
CA GLU A 30 -8.76 -8.21 -12.11
C GLU A 30 -9.28 -9.34 -11.19
N GLN A 31 -9.72 -9.03 -9.97
CA GLN A 31 -10.23 -10.01 -8.99
C GLN A 31 -11.68 -9.75 -8.55
N PRO A 32 -12.66 -9.72 -9.49
CA PRO A 32 -14.04 -9.31 -9.20
C PRO A 32 -14.79 -10.26 -8.26
N GLN A 33 -14.28 -11.48 -8.02
CA GLN A 33 -14.90 -12.47 -7.15
C GLN A 33 -14.17 -12.68 -5.82
N GLN A 34 -13.06 -11.98 -5.56
CA GLN A 34 -12.44 -12.10 -4.26
C GLN A 34 -13.27 -11.35 -3.21
N PRO A 35 -13.70 -12.01 -2.12
CA PRO A 35 -14.35 -11.31 -1.03
C PRO A 35 -13.38 -10.26 -0.48
N PRO A 36 -13.86 -9.03 -0.18
CA PRO A 36 -13.02 -8.01 0.41
C PRO A 36 -12.39 -8.57 1.69
N ARG A 37 -11.07 -8.70 1.68
CA ARG A 37 -10.33 -9.21 2.83
C ARG A 37 -10.07 -8.02 3.77
N PRO A 38 -10.41 -8.12 5.06
CA PRO A 38 -9.99 -7.12 6.01
C PRO A 38 -8.45 -7.07 5.99
N GLY A 39 -7.92 -5.89 5.75
CA GLY A 39 -6.49 -5.61 5.78
C GLY A 39 -6.23 -4.43 6.67
N LYS A 40 -5.05 -4.41 7.30
CA LYS A 40 -4.55 -3.25 8.03
C LYS A 40 -3.41 -2.64 7.23
N ALA A 41 -3.45 -1.33 7.08
CA ALA A 41 -2.34 -0.56 6.52
C ALA A 41 -1.82 0.39 7.60
N GLN A 42 -0.52 0.34 7.86
CA GLN A 42 0.19 1.28 8.71
C GLN A 42 1.06 2.17 7.82
N PHE A 43 0.87 3.48 7.97
CA PHE A 43 1.64 4.50 7.28
C PHE A 43 2.75 4.99 8.22
N CYS A 44 4.00 4.85 7.79
CA CYS A 44 5.18 5.32 8.50
C CYS A 44 5.65 6.62 7.86
N TYR A 45 5.86 7.65 8.67
CA TYR A 45 6.32 8.96 8.22
C TYR A 45 7.69 9.27 8.79
N ARG A 46 8.49 10.01 8.02
CA ARG A 46 9.76 10.57 8.46
C ARG A 46 9.53 11.74 9.43
N PRO A 47 10.57 12.18 10.17
CA PRO A 47 10.47 13.36 11.03
C PRO A 47 10.10 14.67 10.32
N ASP A 48 10.36 14.76 9.01
CA ASP A 48 9.99 15.91 8.17
C ASP A 48 8.54 15.86 7.66
N GLY A 49 7.78 14.82 8.02
CA GLY A 49 6.38 14.63 7.61
C GLY A 49 6.20 13.95 6.26
N THR A 50 7.28 13.60 5.55
CA THR A 50 7.19 12.83 4.30
C THR A 50 6.84 11.36 4.60
N LEU A 51 6.10 10.72 3.70
CA LEU A 51 5.79 9.30 3.82
C LEU A 51 7.06 8.48 3.57
N ASP A 52 7.40 7.60 4.50
CA ASP A 52 8.59 6.73 4.45
C ASP A 52 8.26 5.34 3.94
N SER A 53 7.24 4.71 4.52
CA SER A 53 6.84 3.35 4.16
C SER A 53 5.37 3.08 4.45
N ILE A 54 4.78 2.13 3.73
CA ILE A 54 3.48 1.55 4.07
C ILE A 54 3.67 0.06 4.39
N HIS A 55 3.18 -0.36 5.55
CA HIS A 55 3.11 -1.76 5.93
C HIS A 55 1.67 -2.22 5.82
N ALA A 56 1.40 -3.16 4.92
CA ALA A 56 0.08 -3.77 4.76
C ALA A 56 0.09 -5.19 5.28
N GLU A 57 -0.79 -5.48 6.22
CA GLU A 57 -1.09 -6.83 6.71
C GLU A 57 -2.43 -7.24 6.12
N LEU A 58 -2.40 -8.27 5.26
CA LEU A 58 -3.60 -8.95 4.83
C LEU A 58 -3.92 -10.01 5.87
N ASP A 59 -5.05 -9.85 6.56
CA ASP A 59 -5.57 -10.86 7.47
C ASP A 59 -5.87 -12.11 6.62
N GLY A 60 -5.11 -13.17 6.86
CA GLY A 60 -5.26 -14.42 6.16
C GLY A 60 -6.57 -15.05 6.60
N ALA A 61 -7.61 -14.95 5.78
CA ALA A 61 -8.68 -15.92 5.81
C ALA A 61 -8.04 -17.28 5.47
N GLU A 62 -7.78 -18.08 6.51
CA GLU A 62 -7.63 -19.54 6.40
C GLU A 62 -8.92 -20.17 5.87
#